data_AF-A0A962SJ46-F1
#
_entry.id   AF-A0A962SJ46-F1
#
_cell.length_a   1.000
_cell.length_b   1.000
_cell.length_c   1.000
_cell.angle_alpha   90.00
_cell.angle_beta   90.00
_cell.angle_gamma   90.00
#
_symmetry.space_group_name_H-M   'P 1'
#
loop_
_entity.id
_entity.type
_entity.pdbx_description
1 polymer ?
#
loop_
_entity_poly.entity_id
_entity_poly.type
_entity_poly.pdbx_seq_one_letter_code
_entity_poly.pdbx_strand_id
1 'polypeptide(L)'
;MSNARLVLQPPSGKAPPAHDIVLARLISSGLIGAPFAPVADAWLAGENFLQQVSFLGCSPHLKLEPPAEGGFDFCHIRLRGPYHQARLLSAGNTRPPRCPACGNGLKSWRTLEAAWSVGHDGPEVSCASCGKRSGPAQLQWRRSAGFGNLFVEIWGIYPEEAIPQQTLLQTLGGDEGGWRHFYLLH
;
A
#
# COMPACT_ATOMS: atom_id res chain seq x y z
N MET A 1 3.78 -6.81 -18.19
CA MET A 1 4.01 -5.69 -17.26
C MET A 1 3.60 -6.18 -15.88
N SER A 2 4.54 -6.29 -14.95
CA SER A 2 4.15 -6.57 -13.56
C SER A 2 3.44 -5.36 -12.97
N ASN A 3 2.11 -5.39 -13.04
CA ASN A 3 1.22 -4.37 -12.50
C ASN A 3 0.77 -4.68 -11.06
N ALA A 4 1.41 -5.68 -10.46
CA ALA A 4 1.15 -6.12 -9.11
C ALA A 4 2.04 -5.37 -8.12
N ARG A 5 1.46 -4.96 -7.00
CA ARG A 5 2.22 -4.32 -5.92
C ARG A 5 1.70 -4.69 -4.55
N LEU A 6 2.65 -4.89 -3.65
CA LEU A 6 2.45 -4.89 -2.20
C LEU A 6 2.52 -3.44 -1.74
N VAL A 7 1.49 -2.97 -1.04
CA VAL A 7 1.42 -1.59 -0.55
C VAL A 7 1.41 -1.59 0.97
N LEU A 8 2.29 -0.78 1.57
CA LEU A 8 2.35 -0.53 3.00
C LEU A 8 1.78 0.87 3.27
N GLN A 9 1.01 1.00 4.34
CA GLN A 9 0.43 2.28 4.75
C GLN A 9 0.51 2.45 6.28
N PRO A 10 0.64 3.69 6.77
CA PRO A 10 0.48 3.99 8.19
C PRO A 10 -0.98 3.73 8.63
N PRO A 11 -1.24 3.63 9.95
CA PRO A 11 -2.59 3.49 10.45
C PRO A 11 -3.46 4.69 10.05
N SER A 12 -4.63 4.42 9.45
CA SER A 12 -5.62 5.44 9.11
C SER A 12 -6.07 6.23 10.35
N GLY A 13 -6.28 7.55 10.18
CA GLY A 13 -6.79 8.43 11.25
C GLY A 13 -5.73 9.16 12.08
N LYS A 14 -4.44 8.92 11.81
CA LYS A 14 -3.33 9.71 12.34
C LYS A 14 -2.72 10.61 11.26
N ALA A 15 -2.05 11.68 11.68
CA ALA A 15 -1.24 12.47 10.77
C ALA A 15 -0.15 11.56 10.15
N PRO A 16 0.03 11.54 8.82
CA PRO A 16 1.07 10.73 8.22
C PRO A 16 2.44 11.26 8.67
N PRO A 17 3.44 10.37 8.85
CA PRO A 17 4.81 10.83 9.01
C PRO A 17 5.25 11.62 7.77
N ALA A 18 6.15 12.58 7.97
CA ALA A 18 6.71 13.38 6.88
C ALA A 18 7.48 12.50 5.89
N HIS A 19 7.52 12.95 4.63
CA HIS A 19 8.13 12.20 3.51
C HIS A 19 9.59 11.81 3.80
N ASP A 20 10.38 12.79 4.24
CA ASP A 20 11.79 12.68 4.59
C ASP A 20 12.04 11.70 5.74
N ILE A 21 11.18 11.69 6.77
CA ILE A 21 11.25 10.74 7.89
C ILE A 21 11.06 9.31 7.38
N VAL A 22 10.06 9.08 6.52
CA VAL A 22 9.79 7.75 5.96
C VAL A 22 10.92 7.33 5.04
N LEU A 23 11.40 8.25 4.20
CA LEU A 23 12.53 8.01 3.31
C LEU A 23 13.79 7.63 4.10
N ALA A 24 14.11 8.35 5.17
CA ALA A 24 15.24 8.03 6.03
C ALA A 24 15.13 6.62 6.65
N ARG A 25 13.92 6.21 7.09
CA ARG A 25 13.65 4.85 7.61
C ARG A 25 13.80 3.77 6.53
N LEU A 26 13.35 4.06 5.31
CA LEU A 26 13.50 3.15 4.17
C LEU A 26 14.97 2.94 3.80
N ILE A 27 15.78 4.01 3.81
CA ILE A 27 17.22 3.95 3.58
C ILE A 27 17.90 3.18 4.71
N SER A 28 17.64 3.54 5.97
CA SER A 28 18.34 2.93 7.13
C SER A 28 18.00 1.44 7.33
N SER A 29 16.81 1.01 6.93
CA SER A 29 16.44 -0.42 6.92
C SER A 29 17.11 -1.22 5.81
N GLY A 30 17.70 -0.55 4.82
CA GLY A 30 18.20 -1.17 3.59
C GLY A 30 17.10 -1.73 2.69
N LEU A 31 15.83 -1.28 2.85
CA LEU A 31 14.74 -1.68 1.97
C LEU A 31 14.93 -1.09 0.56
N ILE A 32 15.37 0.16 0.48
CA ILE A 32 15.60 0.88 -0.78
C ILE A 32 17.09 1.15 -1.01
N GLY A 33 17.49 1.13 -2.27
CA GLY A 33 18.84 1.44 -2.74
C GLY A 33 18.89 2.79 -3.44
N ALA A 34 19.62 2.85 -4.55
CA ALA A 34 19.78 4.07 -5.34
C ALA A 34 18.43 4.58 -5.91
N PRO A 35 18.25 5.90 -6.05
CA PRO A 35 17.10 6.48 -6.76
C PRO A 35 17.00 5.93 -8.19
N PHE A 36 15.78 5.60 -8.61
CA PHE A 36 15.48 5.21 -9.99
C PHE A 36 15.03 6.44 -10.77
N ALA A 37 16.00 7.17 -11.32
CA ALA A 37 15.84 8.50 -11.93
C ALA A 37 14.71 8.67 -12.97
N PRO A 38 14.28 7.65 -13.75
CA PRO A 38 13.17 7.83 -14.68
C PRO A 38 11.84 8.22 -14.02
N VAL A 39 11.69 8.00 -12.71
CA VAL A 39 10.46 8.32 -11.95
C VAL A 39 10.81 8.99 -10.63
N ALA A 40 10.17 10.13 -10.36
CA ALA A 40 10.25 10.77 -9.05
C ALA A 40 9.68 9.85 -7.96
N ASP A 41 10.33 9.87 -6.80
CA ASP A 41 9.99 9.03 -5.64
C ASP A 41 9.94 7.53 -5.99
N ALA A 42 10.91 7.07 -6.77
CA ALA A 42 11.17 5.67 -7.06
C ALA A 42 12.62 5.29 -6.74
N TRP A 43 12.81 4.08 -6.24
CA TRP A 43 14.11 3.54 -5.85
C TRP A 43 14.24 2.07 -6.24
N LEU A 44 15.48 1.66 -6.48
CA LEU A 44 15.84 0.25 -6.61
C LEU A 44 15.66 -0.47 -5.26
N ALA A 45 15.53 -1.79 -5.30
CA ALA A 45 15.62 -2.61 -4.09
C ALA A 45 16.98 -2.41 -3.40
N GLY A 46 16.96 -2.26 -2.06
CA GLY A 46 18.17 -2.14 -1.26
C GLY A 46 18.77 -3.50 -0.86
N GLU A 47 19.94 -3.46 -0.25
CA GLU A 47 20.72 -4.65 0.14
C GLU A 47 19.97 -5.60 1.09
N ASN A 48 19.07 -5.07 1.92
CA ASN A 48 18.29 -5.84 2.88
C ASN A 48 16.87 -6.13 2.38
N PHE A 49 16.54 -5.82 1.12
CA PHE A 49 15.18 -5.99 0.59
C PHE A 49 14.61 -7.40 0.83
N LEU A 50 15.38 -8.44 0.47
CA LEU A 50 14.98 -9.84 0.65
C LEU A 50 14.90 -10.28 2.11
N GLN A 51 15.54 -9.55 3.02
CA GLN A 51 15.45 -9.79 4.46
C GLN A 51 14.22 -9.10 5.07
N GLN A 52 13.73 -8.02 4.45
CA GLN A 52 12.61 -7.20 4.92
C GLN A 52 11.26 -7.66 4.33
N VAL A 53 11.28 -8.49 3.28
CA VAL A 53 10.08 -9.04 2.63
C VAL A 53 10.24 -10.56 2.49
N SER A 54 9.37 -11.31 3.16
CA SER A 54 9.32 -12.77 3.06
C SER A 54 8.60 -13.20 1.79
N PHE A 55 9.22 -14.08 0.98
CA PHE A 55 8.59 -14.68 -0.18
C PHE A 55 8.09 -16.09 0.13
N LEU A 56 6.83 -16.36 -0.21
CA LEU A 56 6.15 -17.62 0.03
C LEU A 56 6.25 -18.47 -1.25
N GLY A 57 7.34 -19.23 -1.39
CA GLY A 57 7.58 -20.12 -2.52
C GLY A 57 9.06 -20.50 -2.66
N CYS A 58 9.34 -21.59 -3.37
CA CYS A 58 10.70 -22.13 -3.45
C CYS A 58 11.65 -21.36 -4.38
N SER A 59 11.14 -20.48 -5.25
CA SER A 59 11.95 -19.68 -6.18
C SER A 59 11.12 -18.57 -6.86
N PRO A 60 10.86 -17.43 -6.20
CA PRO A 60 10.23 -16.29 -6.86
C PRO A 60 11.17 -15.76 -7.95
N HIS A 61 10.66 -15.61 -9.19
CA HIS A 61 11.44 -14.99 -10.27
C HIS A 61 11.43 -13.47 -10.11
N LEU A 62 12.18 -12.98 -9.13
CA LEU A 62 12.26 -11.57 -8.80
C LEU A 62 13.39 -10.90 -9.60
N LYS A 63 13.02 -9.95 -10.47
CA LYS A 63 13.97 -9.10 -11.18
C LYS A 63 14.24 -7.86 -10.32
N LEU A 64 15.43 -7.70 -9.78
CA LEU A 64 15.78 -6.54 -8.94
C LEU A 64 16.44 -5.40 -9.73
N GLU A 65 16.96 -5.73 -10.91
CA GLU A 65 17.65 -4.78 -11.77
C GLU A 65 16.70 -4.26 -12.86
N PRO A 66 16.80 -2.97 -13.23
CA PRO A 66 16.03 -2.43 -14.34
C PRO A 66 16.43 -3.12 -15.66
N PRO A 67 15.49 -3.34 -16.59
CA PRO A 67 15.82 -3.89 -17.90
C PRO A 67 16.79 -2.98 -18.67
N ALA A 68 17.69 -3.59 -19.45
CA ALA A 68 18.69 -2.85 -20.25
C ALA A 68 18.04 -1.89 -21.27
N GLU A 69 16.92 -2.28 -21.86
CA GLU A 69 16.11 -1.48 -22.79
C GLU A 69 15.27 -0.40 -22.09
N GLY A 70 15.40 -0.27 -20.76
CA GLY A 70 14.54 0.53 -19.91
C GLY A 70 13.18 -0.12 -19.64
N GLY A 71 12.39 0.53 -18.77
CA GLY A 71 11.05 0.09 -18.39
C GLY A 71 10.92 -0.25 -16.90
N PHE A 72 9.75 -0.80 -16.55
CA PHE A 72 9.33 -1.03 -15.16
C PHE A 72 9.10 -2.51 -14.83
N ASP A 73 9.56 -3.42 -15.69
CA ASP A 73 9.41 -4.87 -15.48
C ASP A 73 10.47 -5.42 -14.51
N PHE A 74 10.54 -4.82 -13.32
CA PHE A 74 11.42 -5.19 -12.23
C PHE A 74 10.84 -4.68 -10.91
N CYS A 75 11.31 -5.26 -9.81
CA CYS A 75 10.95 -4.87 -8.46
C CYS A 75 11.58 -3.53 -8.10
N HIS A 76 10.73 -2.57 -7.77
CA HIS A 76 11.14 -1.24 -7.36
C HIS A 76 10.17 -0.72 -6.30
N ILE A 77 10.66 0.23 -5.51
CA ILE A 77 9.90 0.82 -4.41
C ILE A 77 9.54 2.23 -4.81
N ARG A 78 8.28 2.61 -4.57
CA ARG A 78 7.80 3.97 -4.73
C ARG A 78 7.23 4.51 -3.44
N LEU A 79 7.47 5.78 -3.17
CA LEU A 79 6.84 6.50 -2.08
C LEU A 79 5.79 7.43 -2.67
N ARG A 80 4.55 7.29 -2.20
CA ARG A 80 3.40 8.00 -2.74
C ARG A 80 2.75 8.80 -1.62
N GLY A 81 2.68 10.12 -1.80
CA GLY A 81 2.31 11.07 -0.76
C GLY A 81 3.56 11.66 -0.07
N PRO A 82 3.43 12.29 1.11
CA PRO A 82 2.19 12.48 1.86
C PRO A 82 1.22 13.40 1.11
N TYR A 83 -0.04 12.97 1.04
CA TYR A 83 -1.14 13.77 0.52
C TYR A 83 -1.70 14.67 1.62
N HIS A 84 -2.15 15.87 1.23
CA HIS A 84 -2.87 16.75 2.15
C HIS A 84 -4.17 16.11 2.69
N GLN A 85 -4.84 15.28 1.88
CA GLN A 85 -6.06 14.57 2.26
C GLN A 85 -5.92 13.07 2.01
N ALA A 86 -6.54 12.28 2.87
CA ALA A 86 -6.54 10.81 2.76
C ALA A 86 -7.26 10.38 1.48
N ARG A 87 -6.71 9.37 0.82
CA ARG A 87 -7.20 8.84 -0.45
C ARG A 87 -7.35 7.34 -0.37
N LEU A 88 -8.33 6.81 -1.09
CA LEU A 88 -8.41 5.39 -1.38
C LEU A 88 -7.36 5.02 -2.42
N LEU A 89 -6.61 3.97 -2.15
CA LEU A 89 -5.82 3.25 -3.13
C LEU A 89 -6.47 1.89 -3.36
N SER A 90 -7.06 1.72 -4.55
CA SER A 90 -7.75 0.52 -5.02
C SER A 90 -7.32 0.18 -6.45
N ALA A 91 -7.58 -1.06 -6.86
CA ALA A 91 -7.34 -1.60 -8.19
C ALA A 91 -8.41 -2.63 -8.60
N GLY A 92 -8.24 -3.29 -9.76
CA GLY A 92 -9.22 -4.23 -10.32
C GLY A 92 -9.58 -5.38 -9.37
N ASN A 93 -8.62 -5.86 -8.59
CA ASN A 93 -8.77 -6.92 -7.59
C ASN A 93 -9.41 -6.48 -6.26
N THR A 94 -9.77 -5.20 -6.10
CA THR A 94 -10.36 -4.71 -4.85
C THR A 94 -11.70 -5.37 -4.59
N ARG A 95 -11.80 -6.09 -3.47
CA ARG A 95 -13.04 -6.74 -3.04
C ARG A 95 -13.94 -5.75 -2.31
N PRO A 96 -15.26 -6.00 -2.25
CA PRO A 96 -16.16 -5.16 -1.46
C PRO A 96 -15.69 -5.05 0.00
N PRO A 97 -15.49 -3.83 0.52
CA PRO A 97 -15.15 -3.64 1.91
C PRO A 97 -16.31 -4.10 2.80
N ARG A 98 -16.00 -4.43 4.05
CA ARG A 98 -17.00 -4.87 5.02
C ARG A 98 -17.38 -3.77 5.99
N CYS A 99 -18.66 -3.78 6.35
CA CYS A 99 -19.22 -2.92 7.37
C CYS A 99 -18.50 -3.16 8.70
N PRO A 100 -18.04 -2.09 9.40
CA PRO A 100 -17.38 -2.26 10.70
C PRO A 100 -18.31 -2.76 11.81
N ALA A 101 -19.63 -2.59 11.67
CA ALA A 101 -20.60 -3.01 12.68
C ALA A 101 -21.02 -4.48 12.54
N CYS A 102 -21.44 -4.92 11.34
CA CYS A 102 -21.98 -6.27 11.14
C CYS A 102 -21.09 -7.18 10.28
N GLY A 103 -20.00 -6.68 9.70
CA GLY A 103 -19.10 -7.47 8.85
C GLY A 103 -19.64 -7.83 7.46
N ASN A 104 -20.86 -7.40 7.08
CA ASN A 104 -21.39 -7.66 5.74
C ASN A 104 -20.69 -6.81 4.67
N GLY A 105 -20.55 -7.37 3.47
CA GLY A 105 -19.94 -6.70 2.32
C GLY A 105 -20.81 -5.57 1.79
N LEU A 106 -20.22 -4.39 1.57
CA LEU A 106 -20.91 -3.20 1.11
C LEU A 106 -20.91 -3.14 -0.41
N LYS A 107 -21.96 -3.63 -1.08
CA LYS A 107 -21.99 -3.74 -2.55
C LYS A 107 -21.91 -2.39 -3.29
N SER A 108 -22.48 -1.33 -2.72
CA SER A 108 -22.52 0.01 -3.32
C SER A 108 -21.23 0.81 -3.17
N TRP A 109 -20.18 0.27 -2.55
CA TRP A 109 -18.92 0.99 -2.31
C TRP A 109 -18.30 1.54 -3.60
N ARG A 110 -18.44 0.81 -4.72
CA ARG A 110 -17.74 1.11 -5.97
C ARG A 110 -18.25 2.38 -6.64
N THR A 111 -19.50 2.77 -6.39
CA THR A 111 -20.03 4.06 -6.89
C THR A 111 -19.37 5.26 -6.19
N LEU A 112 -18.69 5.04 -5.07
CA LEU A 112 -17.99 6.07 -4.29
C LEU A 112 -16.46 6.04 -4.50
N GLU A 113 -15.94 5.07 -5.26
CA GLU A 113 -14.50 4.85 -5.47
C GLU A 113 -13.79 6.09 -6.02
N ALA A 114 -14.41 6.75 -7.02
CA ALA A 114 -13.85 7.96 -7.63
C ALA A 114 -13.75 9.13 -6.62
N ALA A 115 -14.79 9.33 -5.80
CA ALA A 115 -14.79 10.34 -4.76
C ALA A 115 -13.70 10.05 -3.72
N TRP A 116 -13.62 8.80 -3.26
CA TRP A 116 -12.61 8.40 -2.28
C TRP A 116 -11.17 8.49 -2.79
N SER A 117 -10.93 8.40 -4.11
CA SER A 117 -9.59 8.41 -4.71
C SER A 117 -8.97 9.80 -4.87
N VAL A 118 -9.78 10.87 -5.00
CA VAL A 118 -9.27 12.23 -5.24
C VAL A 118 -8.83 12.97 -3.97
N GLY A 119 -9.20 12.44 -2.80
CA GLY A 119 -8.80 12.99 -1.50
C GLY A 119 -9.89 13.80 -0.87
N HIS A 120 -10.41 13.27 0.26
CA HIS A 120 -11.26 13.90 1.27
C HIS A 120 -11.77 12.80 2.22
N ASP A 121 -12.36 13.17 3.36
CA ASP A 121 -13.27 12.27 4.07
C ASP A 121 -14.48 12.02 3.16
N GLY A 122 -14.37 10.94 2.39
CA GLY A 122 -15.34 10.45 1.42
C GLY A 122 -16.81 10.59 1.83
N PRO A 123 -17.77 10.59 0.88
CA PRO A 123 -19.15 10.30 1.27
C PRO A 123 -19.20 9.00 2.06
N GLU A 124 -20.02 8.97 3.11
CA GLU A 124 -20.27 7.73 3.84
C GLU A 124 -21.09 6.77 2.99
N VAL A 125 -20.84 5.48 3.19
CA VAL A 125 -21.67 4.41 2.66
C VAL A 125 -22.54 3.84 3.78
N SER A 126 -23.82 3.59 3.47
CA SER A 126 -24.75 2.92 4.38
C SER A 126 -24.75 1.41 4.15
N CYS A 127 -24.69 0.64 5.23
CA CYS A 127 -24.81 -0.81 5.18
C CYS A 127 -26.27 -1.22 4.98
N ALA A 128 -26.57 -1.91 3.87
CA ALA A 128 -27.92 -2.40 3.59
C ALA A 128 -28.47 -3.42 4.61
N SER A 129 -27.60 -4.05 5.40
CA SER A 129 -28.01 -5.08 6.38
C SER A 129 -28.26 -4.53 7.79
N CYS A 130 -27.53 -3.51 8.23
CA CYS A 130 -27.63 -2.99 9.61
C CYS A 130 -27.82 -1.48 9.69
N GLY A 131 -27.85 -0.77 8.57
CA GLY A 131 -28.02 0.68 8.50
C GLY A 131 -26.80 1.51 8.95
N LYS A 132 -25.72 0.88 9.45
CA LYS A 132 -24.52 1.60 9.85
C LYS A 132 -23.95 2.39 8.67
N ARG A 133 -23.77 3.69 8.88
CA ARG A 133 -23.04 4.59 8.00
C ARG A 133 -21.56 4.61 8.39
N SER A 134 -20.69 4.60 7.41
CA SER A 134 -19.24 4.60 7.63
C SER A 134 -18.50 5.28 6.48
N GLY A 135 -17.51 6.10 6.83
CA GLY A 135 -16.56 6.66 5.87
C GLY A 135 -15.51 5.62 5.44
N PRO A 136 -14.78 5.85 4.33
CA PRO A 136 -13.84 4.88 3.76
C PRO A 136 -12.72 4.45 4.72
N ALA A 137 -12.26 5.33 5.61
CA ALA A 137 -11.25 5.03 6.62
C ALA A 137 -11.72 4.00 7.68
N GLN A 138 -13.03 3.93 7.93
CA GLN A 138 -13.63 3.05 8.94
C GLN A 138 -13.97 1.66 8.37
N LEU A 139 -13.94 1.52 7.04
CA LEU A 139 -14.31 0.28 6.38
C LEU A 139 -13.22 -0.78 6.49
N GLN A 140 -13.63 -2.05 6.53
CA GLN A 140 -12.71 -3.18 6.57
C GLN A 140 -12.36 -3.65 5.15
N TRP A 141 -11.22 -3.19 4.64
CA TRP A 141 -10.73 -3.46 3.28
C TRP A 141 -10.02 -4.80 3.07
N ARG A 142 -9.82 -5.60 4.14
CA ARG A 142 -9.29 -6.98 4.09
C ARG A 142 -8.07 -7.19 3.16
N ARG A 143 -7.06 -6.32 3.24
CA ARG A 143 -5.82 -6.39 2.44
C ARG A 143 -6.03 -6.29 0.91
N SER A 144 -7.20 -5.82 0.43
CA SER A 144 -7.45 -5.59 -1.00
C SER A 144 -7.47 -4.11 -1.42
N ALA A 145 -7.37 -3.19 -0.47
CA ALA A 145 -7.23 -1.74 -0.69
C ALA A 145 -6.80 -1.06 0.63
N GLY A 146 -6.45 0.21 0.55
CA GLY A 146 -6.09 1.03 1.72
C GLY A 146 -6.57 2.47 1.59
N PHE A 147 -6.85 3.12 2.72
CA PHE A 147 -7.27 4.51 2.79
C PHE A 147 -6.33 5.29 3.71
N GLY A 148 -5.61 6.26 3.15
CA GLY A 148 -4.57 6.99 3.86
C GLY A 148 -3.91 8.07 3.02
N ASN A 149 -2.92 8.74 3.61
CA ASN A 149 -2.26 9.89 3.00
C ASN A 149 -0.86 9.54 2.47
N LEU A 150 -0.30 8.40 2.85
CA LEU A 150 1.06 8.01 2.51
C LEU A 150 1.07 6.50 2.23
N PHE A 151 1.77 6.10 1.17
CA PHE A 151 1.88 4.71 0.75
C PHE A 151 3.31 4.40 0.32
N VAL A 152 3.86 3.30 0.84
CA VAL A 152 5.08 2.68 0.31
C VAL A 152 4.64 1.55 -0.61
N GLU A 153 4.87 1.69 -1.90
CA GLU A 153 4.48 0.71 -2.91
C GLU A 153 5.71 -0.11 -3.33
N ILE A 154 5.65 -1.43 -3.16
CA ILE A 154 6.65 -2.38 -3.63
C ILE A 154 6.09 -3.06 -4.87
N TRP A 155 6.57 -2.64 -6.03
CA TRP A 155 6.16 -3.14 -7.34
C TRP A 155 6.83 -4.46 -7.66
N GLY A 156 6.22 -5.26 -8.53
CA GLY A 156 6.75 -6.58 -8.87
C GLY A 156 6.34 -7.70 -7.91
N ILE A 157 5.40 -7.44 -7.00
CA ILE A 157 4.97 -8.39 -5.95
C ILE A 157 3.50 -8.75 -6.13
N TYR A 158 3.22 -10.03 -6.36
CA TYR A 158 1.85 -10.53 -6.50
C TYR A 158 1.20 -10.81 -5.13
N PRO A 159 -0.15 -10.76 -5.04
CA PRO A 159 -0.86 -11.11 -3.81
C PRO A 159 -0.43 -12.48 -3.30
N GLU A 160 -0.15 -12.56 -2.01
CA GLU A 160 0.24 -13.79 -1.29
C GLU A 160 1.60 -14.38 -1.72
N GLU A 161 2.27 -13.83 -2.74
CA GLU A 161 3.63 -14.21 -3.11
C GLU A 161 4.65 -13.72 -2.07
N ALA A 162 4.42 -12.52 -1.51
CA ALA A 162 5.32 -11.96 -0.52
C ALA A 162 4.58 -11.22 0.60
N ILE A 163 5.16 -11.21 1.81
CA ILE A 163 4.63 -10.58 3.01
C ILE A 163 5.73 -9.70 3.61
N PRO A 164 5.45 -8.43 3.97
CA PRO A 164 6.41 -7.60 4.68
C PRO A 164 6.72 -8.20 6.04
N GLN A 165 7.98 -8.21 6.43
CA GLN A 165 8.39 -8.64 7.76
C GLN A 165 7.86 -7.69 8.82
N GLN A 166 7.63 -8.22 10.03
CA GLN A 166 7.19 -7.40 11.15
C GLN A 166 8.22 -6.32 11.51
N THR A 167 9.51 -6.62 11.36
CA THR A 167 10.63 -5.68 11.56
C THR A 167 10.56 -4.49 10.61
N LEU A 168 10.19 -4.72 9.34
CA LEU A 168 9.96 -3.64 8.37
C LEU A 168 8.82 -2.73 8.81
N LEU A 169 7.68 -3.32 9.20
CA LEU A 169 6.50 -2.56 9.64
C LEU A 169 6.78 -1.76 10.92
N GLN A 170 7.58 -2.31 11.83
CA GLN A 170 8.03 -1.61 13.05
C GLN A 170 8.98 -0.46 12.70
N THR A 171 9.93 -0.67 11.79
CA THR A 171 10.89 0.36 11.37
C THR A 171 10.17 1.53 10.71
N LEU A 172 9.17 1.26 9.87
CA LEU A 172 8.31 2.28 9.26
C LEU A 172 7.41 2.97 10.29
N GLY A 173 6.90 2.23 11.28
CA GLY A 173 6.05 2.73 12.35
C GLY A 173 6.77 3.62 13.36
N GLY A 174 8.05 3.38 13.63
CA GLY A 174 8.69 3.90 14.83
C GLY A 174 7.92 3.47 16.09
N ASP A 175 7.87 4.32 17.10
CA ASP A 175 7.23 4.03 18.40
C ASP A 175 5.71 3.87 18.31
N GLU A 176 5.08 4.39 17.26
CA GLU A 176 3.62 4.38 17.12
C GLU A 176 3.04 3.09 16.50
N GLY A 177 3.89 2.26 15.88
CA GLY A 177 3.51 1.00 15.24
C GLY A 177 2.34 1.10 14.25
N GLY A 178 1.66 -0.03 14.02
CA GLY A 178 0.34 -0.05 13.36
C GLY A 178 0.32 0.11 11.83
N TRP A 179 1.49 0.07 11.17
CA TRP A 179 1.53 -0.03 9.71
C TRP A 179 0.86 -1.32 9.24
N ARG A 180 0.15 -1.22 8.14
CA ARG A 180 -0.64 -2.30 7.54
C ARG A 180 -0.28 -2.44 6.08
N HIS A 181 -0.60 -3.58 5.50
CA HIS A 181 -0.38 -3.81 4.08
C HIS A 181 -1.59 -4.38 3.34
N PHE A 182 -1.58 -4.22 2.03
CA PHE A 182 -2.56 -4.73 1.10
C PHE A 182 -1.92 -4.95 -0.28
N TYR A 183 -2.65 -5.58 -1.20
CA TYR A 183 -2.14 -5.86 -2.55
C TYR A 183 -3.07 -5.32 -3.62
N LEU A 184 -2.47 -4.76 -4.67
CA LEU A 184 -3.18 -4.24 -5.83
C LEU A 184 -2.70 -4.92 -7.11
N LEU A 185 -3.65 -5.19 -8.01
CA LEU A 185 -3.44 -5.76 -9.35
C LEU A 185 -4.13 -4.86 -10.38
N HIS A 186 -3.37 -4.32 -11.33
CA HIS A 186 -3.89 -3.51 -12.44
C HIS A 186 -3.85 -4.24 -13.79
#